data_AF-A0A3M1Z8C4-F1
#
_entry.id   AF-A0A3M1Z8C4-F1
#
_cell.length_a   1.000
_cell.length_b   1.000
_cell.length_c   1.000
_cell.angle_alpha   90.00
_cell.angle_beta   90.00
_cell.angle_gamma   90.00
#
_symmetry.space_group_name_H-M   'P 1'
#
loop_
_entity.id
_entity.type
_entity.pdbx_description
1 polymer ?
#
loop_
_entity_poly.entity_id
_entity_poly.type
_entity_poly.pdbx_seq_one_letter_code
_entity_poly.pdbx_strand_id
1 'polypeptide(L)'
;MRRLLIFVFCLTLAAPSFAKHIIGGVISYECLGGGTYRFTMKMYRDCSDPTGAFFDNNIPFTIYKGDNPDPEDVVIVSYNIPINDIEGGLDNPCLILPPGICVQEAVYEFEYTFADWPSAESYHLTYQRCCRNATVDNIQTPGQVGATFTIEVTPASQLLCNDS
;
A
#
# COMPACT_ATOMS: atom_id res chain seq x y z
N MET A 1 50.40 -3.29 -0.84
CA MET A 1 49.92 -3.55 0.55
C MET A 1 48.87 -2.55 1.02
N ARG A 2 49.07 -1.22 0.93
CA ARG A 2 48.09 -0.21 1.39
C ARG A 2 46.70 -0.28 0.72
N ARG A 3 46.63 -0.60 -0.58
CA ARG A 3 45.35 -0.78 -1.31
C ARG A 3 44.58 -2.05 -0.89
N LEU A 4 45.29 -3.09 -0.47
CA LEU A 4 44.70 -4.34 0.00
C LEU A 4 44.04 -4.15 1.37
N LEU A 5 44.69 -3.38 2.26
CA LEU A 5 44.15 -3.04 3.58
C LEU A 5 42.86 -2.22 3.50
N ILE A 6 42.76 -1.28 2.56
CA ILE A 6 41.54 -0.50 2.33
C ILE A 6 40.41 -1.41 1.85
N PHE A 7 40.71 -2.36 0.95
CA PHE A 7 39.71 -3.30 0.43
C PHE A 7 39.18 -4.24 1.51
N VAL A 8 40.06 -4.77 2.37
CA VAL A 8 39.69 -5.62 3.52
C VAL A 8 38.89 -4.82 4.55
N PHE A 9 39.24 -3.56 4.81
CA PHE A 9 38.48 -2.68 5.71
C PHE A 9 37.05 -2.41 5.19
N CYS A 10 36.88 -2.18 3.88
CA CYS A 10 35.55 -2.01 3.29
C CYS A 10 34.70 -3.29 3.36
N LEU A 11 35.30 -4.48 3.23
CA LEU A 11 34.59 -5.76 3.38
C LEU A 11 34.05 -5.98 4.80
N THR A 12 34.70 -5.42 5.83
CA THR A 12 34.22 -5.50 7.22
C THR A 12 33.07 -4.53 7.55
N LEU A 13 32.75 -3.59 6.65
CA LEU A 13 31.63 -2.65 6.80
C LEU A 13 30.32 -3.15 6.16
N ALA A 14 30.33 -4.34 5.54
CA ALA A 14 29.13 -4.93 4.97
C ALA A 14 28.21 -5.47 6.09
N ALA A 15 27.20 -4.68 6.48
CA ALA A 15 26.14 -5.12 7.36
C ALA A 15 25.06 -5.87 6.56
N PRO A 16 24.48 -6.97 7.10
CA PRO A 16 23.31 -7.59 6.49
C PRO A 16 22.14 -6.60 6.50
N SER A 17 21.49 -6.40 5.34
CA SER A 17 20.22 -5.67 5.27
C SER A 17 19.06 -6.65 5.43
N PHE A 18 18.26 -6.44 6.47
CA PHE A 18 17.01 -7.19 6.65
C PHE A 18 15.88 -6.36 6.08
N ALA A 19 15.53 -6.64 4.83
CA ALA A 19 14.35 -6.07 4.23
C ALA A 19 13.13 -6.84 4.77
N LYS A 20 12.11 -6.14 5.26
CA LYS A 20 10.89 -6.68 5.88
C LYS A 20 9.69 -5.93 5.31
N HIS A 21 8.52 -6.56 5.18
CA HIS A 21 7.62 -6.07 4.14
C HIS A 21 6.11 -6.22 4.34
N ILE A 22 5.44 -5.18 3.84
CA ILE A 22 4.07 -5.23 3.36
C ILE A 22 3.98 -6.29 2.26
N ILE A 23 3.03 -7.21 2.39
CA ILE A 23 2.78 -8.29 1.44
C ILE A 23 1.72 -7.92 0.40
N GLY A 24 0.92 -6.87 0.66
CA GLY A 24 -0.05 -6.37 -0.28
C GLY A 24 -0.92 -5.27 0.31
N GLY A 25 -1.83 -4.77 -0.51
CA GLY A 25 -2.81 -3.78 -0.11
C GLY A 25 -3.87 -3.63 -1.18
N VAL A 26 -5.05 -3.18 -0.77
CA VAL A 26 -6.19 -2.91 -1.65
C VAL A 26 -6.82 -1.60 -1.22
N ILE A 27 -7.26 -0.81 -2.20
CA ILE A 27 -8.04 0.40 -1.99
C ILE A 27 -9.45 0.12 -2.49
N SER A 28 -10.46 0.57 -1.76
CA SER A 28 -11.86 0.58 -2.15
C SER A 28 -12.47 1.94 -1.87
N TYR A 29 -13.63 2.23 -2.46
CA TYR A 29 -14.43 3.41 -2.15
C TYR A 29 -15.91 3.08 -1.97
N GLU A 30 -16.57 3.88 -1.16
CA GLU A 30 -18.02 3.92 -0.98
C GLU A 30 -18.52 5.34 -1.30
N CYS A 31 -19.56 5.45 -2.14
CA CYS A 31 -20.16 6.74 -2.45
C CYS A 31 -21.15 7.16 -1.36
N LEU A 32 -20.86 8.26 -0.66
CA LEU A 32 -21.73 8.82 0.39
C LEU A 32 -22.75 9.82 -0.15
N GLY A 33 -22.68 10.14 -1.45
CA GLY A 33 -23.51 11.12 -2.12
C GLY A 33 -22.96 12.54 -2.06
N GLY A 34 -23.46 13.41 -2.96
CA GLY A 34 -23.06 14.82 -3.02
C GLY A 34 -21.58 15.05 -3.36
N GLY A 35 -20.95 14.11 -4.05
CA GLY A 35 -19.51 14.15 -4.38
C GLY A 35 -18.58 13.71 -3.26
N THR A 36 -19.13 13.27 -2.12
CA THR A 36 -18.35 12.73 -1.01
C THR A 36 -18.20 11.22 -1.15
N TYR A 37 -16.96 10.75 -0.99
CA TYR A 37 -16.61 9.33 -1.00
C TYR A 37 -15.84 8.99 0.26
N ARG A 38 -16.09 7.80 0.81
CA ARG A 38 -15.24 7.18 1.82
C ARG A 38 -14.26 6.27 1.11
N PHE A 39 -12.97 6.56 1.26
CA PHE A 39 -11.90 5.70 0.76
C PHE A 39 -11.36 4.85 1.90
N THR A 40 -11.19 3.56 1.62
CA THR A 40 -10.62 2.60 2.56
C THR A 40 -9.45 1.90 1.90
N MET A 41 -8.27 2.01 2.50
CA MET A 41 -7.12 1.20 2.15
C MET A 41 -6.87 0.15 3.22
N LYS A 42 -6.89 -1.12 2.83
CA LYS A 42 -6.44 -2.23 3.67
C LYS A 42 -5.03 -2.60 3.26
N MET A 43 -4.10 -2.55 4.21
CA MET A 43 -2.71 -2.87 4.02
C MET A 43 -2.35 -4.13 4.80
N TYR A 44 -1.66 -5.07 4.16
CA TYR A 44 -1.32 -6.36 4.73
C TYR A 44 0.17 -6.52 4.92
N ARG A 45 0.60 -7.07 6.07
CA ARG A 45 1.99 -7.44 6.34
C ARG A 45 2.10 -8.87 6.84
N ASP A 46 3.25 -9.49 6.61
CA ASP A 46 3.66 -10.72 7.26
C ASP A 46 4.15 -10.39 8.69
N CYS A 47 3.55 -11.00 9.71
CA CYS A 47 3.90 -10.82 11.11
C CYS A 47 4.64 -12.02 11.73
N SER A 48 5.04 -13.01 10.92
CA SER A 48 5.77 -14.18 11.40
C SER A 48 7.16 -13.83 11.96
N ASP A 49 7.73 -12.73 11.46
CA ASP A 49 8.90 -12.08 12.06
C ASP A 49 8.44 -10.99 13.06
N PRO A 50 8.70 -11.13 14.37
CA PRO A 50 8.33 -10.13 15.39
C PRO A 50 9.05 -8.78 15.21
N THR A 51 10.04 -8.72 14.33
CA THR A 51 10.74 -7.49 13.95
C THR A 51 10.27 -6.93 12.60
N GLY A 52 9.16 -7.47 12.04
CA GLY A 52 8.56 -7.19 10.72
C GLY A 52 8.35 -5.72 10.36
N ALA A 53 8.03 -5.44 9.09
CA ALA A 53 7.78 -4.07 8.63
C ALA A 53 6.66 -3.43 9.43
N PHE A 54 6.92 -2.24 9.97
CA PHE A 54 5.87 -1.42 10.53
C PHE A 54 4.97 -0.88 9.41
N PHE A 55 3.68 -0.79 9.70
CA PHE A 55 2.79 0.04 8.90
C PHE A 55 3.23 1.48 9.02
N ASP A 56 3.29 2.18 7.90
CA ASP A 56 3.63 3.59 7.90
C ASP A 56 2.48 4.35 8.56
N ASN A 57 2.79 5.10 9.61
CA ASN A 57 1.85 6.06 10.16
C ASN A 57 1.90 7.31 9.27
N ASN A 58 0.74 7.87 8.93
CA ASN A 58 0.59 9.06 8.08
C ASN A 58 1.04 8.84 6.63
N ILE A 59 0.27 8.07 5.88
CA ILE A 59 0.53 7.85 4.45
C ILE A 59 -0.11 8.95 3.60
N PRO A 60 0.59 9.48 2.58
CA PRO A 60 0.03 10.46 1.65
C PRO A 60 -0.70 9.74 0.51
N PHE A 61 -2.00 9.93 0.40
CA PHE A 61 -2.76 9.61 -0.80
C PHE A 61 -2.80 10.82 -1.71
N THR A 62 -2.40 10.64 -2.96
CA THR A 62 -2.44 11.68 -3.98
C THR A 62 -3.65 11.50 -4.88
N ILE A 63 -4.40 12.57 -5.10
CA ILE A 63 -5.61 12.60 -5.93
C ILE A 63 -5.26 13.31 -7.23
N TYR A 64 -5.53 12.64 -8.35
CA TYR A 64 -5.43 13.20 -9.70
C TYR A 64 -6.79 13.21 -10.39
N LYS A 65 -6.94 14.06 -11.39
CA LYS A 65 -8.16 14.16 -12.20
C LYS A 65 -7.82 14.09 -13.68
N GLY A 66 -8.51 13.21 -14.39
CA GLY A 66 -8.26 12.90 -15.79
C GLY A 66 -6.79 12.53 -16.02
N ASP A 67 -6.24 13.02 -17.13
CA ASP A 67 -4.85 12.80 -17.52
C ASP A 67 -3.89 13.89 -16.98
N ASN A 68 -4.34 14.74 -16.04
CA ASN A 68 -3.50 15.81 -15.51
C ASN A 68 -2.38 15.23 -14.61
N PRO A 69 -1.10 15.45 -14.94
CA PRO A 69 0.01 14.97 -14.09
C PRO A 69 0.17 15.76 -12.79
N ASP A 70 -0.44 16.94 -12.68
CA ASP A 70 -0.45 17.72 -11.45
C ASP A 70 -1.55 17.22 -10.50
N PRO A 71 -1.23 16.96 -9.22
CA PRO A 71 -2.22 16.48 -8.27
C PRO A 71 -3.25 17.55 -7.94
N GLU A 72 -4.52 17.15 -7.84
CA GLU A 72 -5.60 18.00 -7.35
C GLU A 72 -5.50 18.19 -5.84
N ASP A 73 -5.14 17.14 -5.12
CA ASP A 73 -4.92 17.20 -3.67
C ASP A 73 -4.00 16.06 -3.16
N VAL A 74 -3.53 16.21 -1.92
CA VAL A 74 -2.81 15.19 -1.16
C VAL A 74 -3.41 15.08 0.25
N VAL A 75 -3.99 13.92 0.55
CA VAL A 75 -4.59 13.63 1.86
C VAL A 75 -3.65 12.75 2.67
N ILE A 76 -3.28 13.18 3.88
CA ILE A 76 -2.42 12.40 4.79
C ILE A 76 -3.30 11.67 5.81
N VAL A 77 -3.15 10.35 5.88
CA VAL A 77 -4.06 9.48 6.65
C VAL A 77 -3.27 8.56 7.57
N SER A 78 -3.70 8.46 8.82
CA SER A 78 -3.21 7.45 9.77
C SER A 78 -4.08 6.19 9.69
N TYR A 79 -3.51 5.02 9.96
CA TYR A 79 -4.31 3.81 10.10
C TYR A 79 -5.10 3.80 11.40
N ASN A 80 -6.23 3.09 11.39
CA ASN A 80 -7.08 2.82 12.54
C ASN A 80 -6.44 1.78 13.47
N ILE A 81 -6.68 1.94 14.78
CA ILE A 81 -6.23 1.00 15.83
C ILE A 81 -7.47 0.24 16.33
N PRO A 82 -7.39 -1.08 16.58
CA PRO A 82 -6.18 -1.92 16.53
C PRO A 82 -5.79 -2.37 15.12
N ILE A 83 -4.54 -2.80 14.98
CA ILE A 83 -4.10 -3.64 13.86
C ILE A 83 -4.78 -5.00 14.04
N ASN A 84 -5.39 -5.52 12.98
CA ASN A 84 -6.12 -6.78 13.01
C ASN A 84 -5.22 -7.94 12.61
N ASP A 85 -5.26 -9.05 13.35
CA ASP A 85 -4.70 -10.31 12.87
C ASP A 85 -5.69 -10.96 11.90
N ILE A 86 -5.23 -11.32 10.71
CA ILE A 86 -6.02 -11.98 9.69
C ILE A 86 -5.83 -13.48 9.82
N GLU A 87 -6.87 -14.18 10.27
CA GLU A 87 -6.91 -15.64 10.22
C GLU A 87 -7.09 -16.08 8.76
N GLY A 88 -6.11 -16.79 8.23
CA GLY A 88 -6.14 -17.25 6.85
C GLY A 88 -7.26 -18.26 6.61
N GLY A 89 -8.11 -17.96 5.62
CA GLY A 89 -8.90 -18.88 4.79
C GLY A 89 -9.25 -20.26 5.36
N LEU A 90 -9.81 -20.35 6.57
CA LEU A 90 -10.25 -21.62 7.16
C LEU A 90 -11.39 -22.28 6.36
N ASP A 91 -12.07 -21.51 5.50
CA ASP A 91 -13.26 -21.95 4.76
C ASP A 91 -13.02 -22.22 3.26
N ASN A 92 -11.80 -22.02 2.73
CA ASN A 92 -11.50 -22.34 1.33
C ASN A 92 -10.81 -23.71 1.20
N PRO A 93 -11.51 -24.76 0.72
CA PRO A 93 -10.95 -26.11 0.63
C PRO A 93 -9.82 -26.25 -0.39
N CYS A 94 -9.58 -25.24 -1.23
CA CYS A 94 -8.50 -25.22 -2.21
C CYS A 94 -7.23 -24.57 -1.67
N LEU A 95 -7.29 -23.96 -0.48
CA LEU A 95 -6.22 -23.12 0.05
C LEU A 95 -5.50 -23.88 1.18
N ILE A 96 -4.42 -24.56 0.82
CA ILE A 96 -3.56 -25.23 1.79
C ILE A 96 -2.56 -24.21 2.33
N LEU A 97 -2.82 -23.73 3.53
CA LEU A 97 -1.93 -22.79 4.22
C LEU A 97 -0.70 -23.53 4.76
N PRO A 98 0.54 -23.15 4.38
CA PRO A 98 1.73 -23.62 5.08
C PRO A 98 1.71 -23.26 6.58
N PRO A 99 2.38 -24.06 7.44
CA PRO A 99 2.44 -23.76 8.86
C PRO A 99 3.20 -22.45 9.13
N GLY A 100 2.76 -21.68 10.12
CA GLY A 100 3.43 -20.45 10.56
C GLY A 100 3.05 -19.18 9.81
N ILE A 101 1.96 -19.19 9.03
CA ILE A 101 1.42 -17.95 8.45
C ILE A 101 0.91 -17.04 9.55
N CYS A 102 1.37 -15.80 9.51
CA CYS A 102 0.89 -14.70 10.34
C CYS A 102 0.68 -13.52 9.41
N VAL A 103 -0.55 -13.01 9.31
CA VAL A 103 -0.87 -11.82 8.52
C VAL A 103 -1.55 -10.80 9.41
N GLN A 104 -1.11 -9.55 9.32
CA GLN A 104 -1.74 -8.42 9.98
C GLN A 104 -2.27 -7.42 8.96
N GLU A 105 -3.37 -6.76 9.31
CA GLU A 105 -4.04 -5.74 8.53
C GLU A 105 -4.07 -4.39 9.26
N ALA A 106 -3.67 -3.33 8.57
CA ALA A 106 -3.94 -1.96 8.95
C ALA A 106 -4.94 -1.35 7.99
N VAL A 107 -5.94 -0.65 8.52
CA VAL A 107 -7.00 0.01 7.74
C VAL A 107 -6.80 1.52 7.80
N TYR A 108 -6.65 2.15 6.65
CA TYR A 108 -6.62 3.61 6.51
C TYR A 108 -7.95 4.02 5.90
N GLU A 109 -8.66 4.92 6.56
CA GLU A 109 -9.99 5.35 6.12
C GLU A 109 -10.12 6.86 6.23
N PHE A 110 -10.68 7.48 5.19
CA PHE A 110 -10.93 8.91 5.16
C PHE A 110 -12.06 9.23 4.19
N GLU A 111 -12.71 10.36 4.41
CA GLU A 111 -13.70 10.90 3.49
C GLU A 111 -13.07 12.04 2.68
N TYR A 112 -13.43 12.10 1.40
CA TYR A 112 -13.01 13.17 0.50
C TYR A 112 -14.19 13.63 -0.35
N THR A 113 -14.34 14.95 -0.49
CA THR A 113 -15.40 15.56 -1.29
C THR A 113 -14.78 16.21 -2.52
N PHE A 114 -15.12 15.67 -3.70
CA PHE A 114 -14.69 16.24 -4.98
C PHE A 114 -15.38 17.57 -5.24
N ALA A 115 -14.60 18.62 -5.50
CA ALA A 115 -15.14 19.96 -5.76
C ALA A 115 -15.89 20.04 -7.10
N ASP A 116 -15.45 19.27 -8.11
CA ASP A 116 -16.12 19.12 -9.40
C ASP A 116 -16.80 17.75 -9.48
N TRP A 117 -18.06 17.65 -9.02
CA TRP A 117 -18.80 16.39 -9.06
C TRP A 117 -20.26 16.56 -9.48
N PRO A 118 -20.79 15.67 -10.34
CA PRO A 118 -20.05 14.65 -11.09
C PRO A 118 -19.21 15.28 -12.20
N SER A 119 -17.98 14.80 -12.37
CA SER A 119 -17.10 15.22 -13.46
C SER A 119 -17.26 14.36 -14.69
N ALA A 120 -16.89 14.91 -15.86
CA ALA A 120 -16.75 14.13 -17.09
C ALA A 120 -15.42 13.35 -17.14
N GLU A 121 -14.51 13.61 -16.19
CA GLU A 121 -13.20 12.98 -16.07
C GLU A 121 -13.16 12.02 -14.87
N SER A 122 -12.26 11.03 -14.92
CA SER A 122 -12.01 10.12 -13.81
C SER A 122 -11.21 10.80 -12.70
N TYR A 123 -11.44 10.37 -11.46
CA TYR A 123 -10.55 10.66 -10.34
C TYR A 123 -9.68 9.45 -10.02
N HIS A 124 -8.38 9.66 -9.84
CA HIS A 124 -7.43 8.61 -9.48
C HIS A 124 -6.86 8.88 -8.10
N LEU A 125 -7.16 8.00 -7.15
CA LEU A 125 -6.54 8.01 -5.83
C LEU A 125 -5.35 7.05 -5.85
N THR A 126 -4.15 7.57 -5.55
CA THR A 126 -2.91 6.79 -5.62
C THR A 126 -2.10 6.91 -4.34
N TYR A 127 -1.65 5.77 -3.82
CA TYR A 127 -0.62 5.70 -2.80
C TYR A 127 0.58 4.92 -3.33
N GLN A 128 1.77 5.49 -3.15
CA GLN A 128 3.03 4.87 -3.52
C GLN A 128 3.91 4.70 -2.29
N ARG A 129 4.41 3.48 -2.12
CA ARG A 129 5.42 3.17 -1.12
C ARG A 129 6.68 2.72 -1.81
N CYS A 130 7.83 3.19 -1.33
CA CYS A 130 9.06 2.58 -1.73
C CYS A 130 9.15 1.16 -1.17
N CYS A 131 9.81 0.31 -1.96
CA CYS A 131 10.33 -1.00 -1.59
C CYS A 131 9.29 -2.13 -1.50
N ARG A 132 9.38 -3.05 -2.47
CA ARG A 132 8.71 -4.35 -2.51
C ARG A 132 9.43 -5.33 -1.60
N ASN A 133 8.74 -6.43 -1.34
CA ASN A 133 9.28 -7.52 -0.56
C ASN A 133 10.49 -8.19 -1.22
N ALA A 134 11.66 -8.16 -0.56
CA ALA A 134 12.88 -8.82 -1.02
C ALA A 134 12.74 -10.34 -1.22
N THR A 135 11.75 -10.99 -0.61
CA THR A 135 11.40 -12.40 -0.86
C THR A 135 10.57 -12.59 -2.13
N VAL A 136 10.29 -11.51 -2.88
CA VAL A 136 9.63 -11.60 -4.18
C VAL A 136 10.67 -12.09 -5.20
N ASP A 137 10.62 -13.40 -5.47
CA ASP A 137 11.64 -14.08 -6.28
C ASP A 137 11.56 -13.75 -7.79
N ASN A 138 10.51 -13.08 -8.25
CA ASN A 138 10.31 -12.73 -9.67
C ASN A 138 10.64 -11.26 -10.01
N ILE A 139 11.16 -10.47 -9.07
CA ILE A 139 11.57 -9.08 -9.31
C ILE A 139 13.07 -8.94 -9.05
N GLN A 140 13.80 -8.36 -10.00
CA GLN A 140 15.20 -8.01 -9.77
C GLN A 140 15.27 -6.87 -8.75
N THR A 141 16.04 -7.06 -7.67
CA THR A 141 16.24 -6.07 -6.59
C THR A 141 14.92 -5.52 -5.98
N PRO A 142 14.04 -6.37 -5.40
CA PRO A 142 12.71 -5.92 -4.97
C PRO A 142 12.74 -4.79 -3.92
N GLY A 143 13.76 -4.78 -3.06
CA GLY A 143 13.98 -3.71 -2.08
C GLY A 143 14.29 -2.33 -2.68
N GLN A 144 14.41 -2.21 -4.00
CA GLN A 144 14.56 -0.94 -4.73
C GLN A 144 13.37 -0.64 -5.66
N VAL A 145 12.36 -1.51 -5.70
CA VAL A 145 11.18 -1.37 -6.56
C VAL A 145 10.00 -0.93 -5.70
N GLY A 146 9.22 0.07 -6.12
CA GLY A 146 8.06 0.55 -5.37
C GLY A 146 6.82 -0.34 -5.47
N ALA A 147 5.88 -0.13 -4.55
CA ALA A 147 4.50 -0.59 -4.68
C ALA A 147 3.61 0.63 -4.94
N THR A 148 2.75 0.55 -5.94
CA THR A 148 1.75 1.55 -6.26
C THR A 148 0.39 0.91 -6.12
N PHE A 149 -0.47 1.53 -5.32
CA PHE A 149 -1.86 1.17 -5.13
C PHE A 149 -2.68 2.32 -5.68
N THR A 150 -3.56 2.04 -6.63
CA THR A 150 -4.39 3.06 -7.27
C THR A 150 -5.80 2.54 -7.42
N ILE A 151 -6.77 3.45 -7.30
CA ILE A 151 -8.17 3.19 -7.62
C ILE A 151 -8.73 4.35 -8.42
N GLU A 152 -9.64 4.03 -9.33
CA GLU A 152 -10.28 4.98 -10.23
C GLU A 152 -11.77 5.12 -9.88
N VAL A 153 -12.22 6.37 -9.70
CA VAL A 153 -13.63 6.74 -9.66
C VAL A 153 -14.03 7.27 -11.03
N THR A 154 -14.52 6.38 -11.89
CA THR A 154 -14.87 6.69 -13.30
C THR A 154 -16.05 7.67 -13.39
N PRO A 155 -16.24 8.39 -14.51
CA PRO A 155 -17.43 9.24 -14.72
C PRO A 155 -18.75 8.47 -14.56
N ALA A 156 -18.79 7.21 -15.01
CA ALA A 156 -19.97 6.35 -14.83
C ALA A 156 -20.20 6.01 -13.35
N SER A 157 -19.14 5.69 -12.61
CA SER A 157 -19.17 5.47 -11.15
C SER A 157 -19.69 6.71 -10.40
N GLN A 158 -19.25 7.91 -10.82
CA GLN A 158 -19.69 9.17 -10.26
C GLN A 158 -21.19 9.41 -10.46
N LEU A 159 -21.67 9.24 -11.69
CA LEU A 159 -23.08 9.43 -12.04
C LEU A 159 -24.01 8.45 -11.33
N LEU A 160 -23.56 7.21 -11.18
CA LEU A 160 -24.34 6.16 -10.52
C LEU A 160 -24.20 6.16 -9.00
N CYS A 161 -23.23 6.91 -8.46
CA CYS A 161 -22.85 6.87 -7.05
C CYS A 161 -22.67 5.41 -6.58
N ASN A 162 -21.81 4.67 -7.27
CA ASN A 162 -21.54 3.27 -6.94
C ASN A 162 -20.39 3.13 -5.94
N ASP A 163 -20.27 1.90 -5.43
CA ASP A 163 -19.16 1.44 -4.60
C ASP A 163 -18.29 0.49 -5.44
N SER A 164 -17.00 0.39 -5.09
CA SER A 164 -16.01 -0.43 -5.79
C SER A 164 -15.97 -1.88 -5.32
#